data_AF-A0A812X9A5-F1
#
_entry.id   AF-A0A812X9A5-F1
#
_cell.length_a   1.000
_cell.length_b   1.000
_cell.length_c   1.000
_cell.angle_alpha   90.00
_cell.angle_beta   90.00
_cell.angle_gamma   90.00
#
_symmetry.space_group_name_H-M   'P 1'
#
loop_
_entity.id
_entity.type
_entity.pdbx_description
1 polymer ?
#
loop_
_entity_poly.entity_id
_entity_poly.type
_entity_poly.pdbx_seq_one_letter_code
_entity_poly.pdbx_strand_id
1 'polypeptide(L)'
;MMFGTEVFSVFWWYSQKLHGLTCSSDHRHESCIFDELSIWELYLGMHVRLHFTWLTLMILWRFGRFMSLADGVDCPENMLGCVTFFYTFEAFWRIWHASMNRFMLRYLYVPVGGKKRSWLAVPMVFGFVAYWHESTGFLTRPAWYAWGFLNAFGVTAEKALATTVGRQLAKGEADGNWFACILVFLGKGVGPIFLILVNVPAIFYENSWKFYVSFFNRGWETAVLLWTLVLTFSCTAVLVDAFREEETSPRRAPLTSARSVPDELAELELQSSESWHGR
;
A
#
# COMPACT_ATOMS: atom_id res chain seq x y z
N MET A 1 26.18 16.14 1.01
CA MET A 1 24.73 16.48 1.01
C MET A 1 24.14 16.76 -0.37
N MET A 2 24.80 17.50 -1.29
CA MET A 2 24.25 17.77 -2.63
C MET A 2 24.15 16.54 -3.55
N PHE A 3 24.99 15.52 -3.36
CA PHE A 3 24.99 14.33 -4.22
C PHE A 3 23.71 13.49 -4.08
N GLY A 4 23.13 13.40 -2.88
CA GLY A 4 21.91 12.62 -2.63
C GLY A 4 20.65 13.23 -3.24
N THR A 5 20.55 14.57 -3.25
CA THR A 5 19.40 15.28 -3.84
C THR A 5 19.42 15.25 -5.36
N GLU A 6 20.60 15.33 -5.97
CA GLU A 6 20.78 15.24 -7.43
C GLU A 6 20.50 13.81 -7.91
N VAL A 7 21.01 12.79 -7.22
CA VAL A 7 20.71 11.38 -7.51
C VAL A 7 19.21 11.10 -7.32
N PHE A 8 18.60 11.55 -6.23
CA PHE A 8 17.15 11.39 -6.02
C PHE A 8 16.35 12.09 -7.12
N SER A 9 16.73 13.29 -7.53
CA SER A 9 16.02 14.04 -8.58
C SER A 9 16.18 13.38 -9.95
N VAL A 10 17.36 12.90 -10.29
CA VAL A 10 17.62 12.17 -11.55
C VAL A 10 16.88 10.84 -11.57
N PHE A 11 16.88 10.08 -10.49
CA PHE A 11 16.15 8.81 -10.39
C PHE A 11 14.64 8.99 -10.31
N TRP A 12 14.15 10.01 -9.60
CA TRP A 12 12.75 10.41 -9.58
C TRP A 12 12.29 10.81 -10.98
N TRP A 13 13.09 11.62 -11.67
CA TRP A 13 12.86 11.98 -13.06
C TRP A 13 12.90 10.76 -14.00
N TYR A 14 13.81 9.80 -13.77
CA TYR A 14 13.88 8.55 -14.54
C TYR A 14 12.68 7.63 -14.27
N SER A 15 12.20 7.56 -13.02
CA SER A 15 10.99 6.84 -12.63
C SER A 15 9.76 7.45 -13.27
N GLN A 16 9.62 8.78 -13.24
CA GLN A 16 8.59 9.52 -13.95
C GLN A 16 8.69 9.30 -15.47
N LYS A 17 9.90 9.21 -16.03
CA LYS A 17 10.11 8.86 -17.44
C LYS A 17 9.78 7.41 -17.74
N LEU A 18 10.04 6.45 -16.85
CA LEU A 18 9.65 5.04 -17.03
C LEU A 18 8.13 4.88 -16.97
N HIS A 19 7.46 5.63 -16.08
CA HIS A 19 6.01 5.79 -16.07
C HIS A 19 5.51 6.45 -17.38
N GLY A 20 6.17 7.52 -17.84
CA GLY A 20 5.87 8.21 -19.09
C GLY A 20 6.20 7.44 -20.36
N LEU A 21 7.18 6.53 -20.36
CA LEU A 21 7.56 5.69 -21.50
C LEU A 21 6.51 4.60 -21.78
N THR A 22 5.64 4.31 -20.81
CA THR A 22 4.47 3.45 -21.01
C THR A 22 3.24 4.24 -21.45
N CYS A 23 3.29 5.57 -21.37
CA CYS A 23 2.36 6.49 -22.02
C CYS A 23 2.96 6.83 -23.39
N SER A 24 2.79 5.92 -24.34
CA SER A 24 3.20 6.21 -25.72
C SER A 24 2.36 7.40 -26.20
N SER A 25 2.97 8.31 -26.96
CA SER A 25 2.38 9.55 -27.45
C SER A 25 1.16 9.38 -28.38
N ASP A 26 0.56 8.18 -28.46
CA ASP A 26 -0.61 7.89 -29.27
C ASP A 26 -1.82 7.53 -28.41
N HIS A 27 -2.48 8.58 -27.90
CA HIS A 27 -3.71 8.49 -27.10
C HIS A 27 -4.86 7.70 -27.79
N ARG A 28 -4.78 7.48 -29.12
CA ARG A 28 -5.78 6.70 -29.87
C ARG A 28 -5.62 5.19 -29.73
N HIS A 29 -4.41 4.67 -29.54
CA HIS A 29 -4.19 3.23 -29.36
C HIS A 29 -4.46 2.77 -27.92
N GLU A 30 -4.11 3.58 -26.92
CA GLU A 30 -4.36 3.25 -25.50
C GLU A 30 -5.85 3.24 -25.12
N SER A 31 -6.71 3.90 -25.91
CA SER A 31 -8.13 3.98 -25.61
C SER A 31 -8.95 2.79 -26.12
N CYS A 32 -8.41 1.98 -27.04
CA CYS A 32 -9.03 0.75 -27.53
C CYS A 32 -8.53 -0.50 -26.78
N ILE A 33 -7.31 -0.42 -26.20
CA ILE A 33 -6.66 -1.59 -25.60
C ILE A 33 -7.44 -2.17 -24.41
N PHE A 34 -8.15 -1.33 -23.65
CA PHE A 34 -8.91 -1.84 -22.51
C PHE A 34 -10.10 -2.69 -22.94
N ASP A 35 -10.66 -2.45 -24.12
CA ASP A 35 -11.82 -3.20 -24.61
C ASP A 35 -11.39 -4.49 -25.33
N GLU A 36 -10.14 -4.57 -25.80
CA GLU A 36 -9.56 -5.75 -26.43
C GLU A 36 -9.04 -6.79 -25.43
N LEU A 37 -8.52 -6.34 -24.28
CA LEU A 37 -7.96 -7.23 -23.25
C LEU A 37 -9.06 -7.98 -22.49
N SER A 38 -8.81 -9.23 -22.10
CA SER A 38 -9.69 -9.94 -21.16
C SER A 38 -9.64 -9.33 -19.75
N ILE A 39 -10.65 -9.61 -18.91
CA ILE A 39 -10.72 -9.03 -17.56
C ILE A 39 -9.52 -9.48 -16.71
N TRP A 40 -9.05 -10.70 -16.96
CA TRP A 40 -7.89 -11.30 -16.31
C TRP A 40 -6.59 -10.61 -16.71
N GLU A 41 -6.44 -10.27 -17.99
CA GLU A 41 -5.28 -9.53 -18.48
C GLU A 41 -5.26 -8.09 -17.97
N LEU A 42 -6.43 -7.44 -17.88
CA LEU A 42 -6.55 -6.11 -17.26
C LEU A 42 -6.11 -6.13 -15.80
N TYR A 43 -6.61 -7.11 -15.04
CA TYR A 43 -6.21 -7.30 -13.65
C TYR A 43 -4.70 -7.59 -13.53
N LEU A 44 -4.18 -8.54 -14.31
CA LEU A 44 -2.78 -8.93 -14.27
C LEU A 44 -1.87 -7.77 -14.64
N GLY A 45 -2.24 -7.00 -15.68
CA GLY A 45 -1.53 -5.79 -16.08
C GLY A 45 -1.45 -4.78 -14.94
N MET A 46 -2.56 -4.50 -14.27
CA MET A 46 -2.57 -3.61 -13.10
C MET A 46 -1.75 -4.14 -11.94
N HIS A 47 -1.87 -5.43 -11.64
CA HIS A 47 -1.16 -6.07 -10.54
C HIS A 47 0.36 -6.05 -10.77
N VAL A 48 0.81 -6.41 -11.97
CA VAL A 48 2.23 -6.39 -12.36
C VAL A 48 2.77 -4.96 -12.36
N ARG A 49 2.00 -3.98 -12.86
CA ARG A 49 2.38 -2.56 -12.81
C ARG A 49 2.63 -2.09 -11.39
N LEU A 50 1.72 -2.41 -10.47
CA LEU A 50 1.86 -2.02 -9.07
C LEU A 50 3.08 -2.67 -8.42
N HIS A 51 3.36 -3.94 -8.70
CA HIS A 51 4.56 -4.63 -8.23
C HIS A 51 5.85 -4.07 -8.82
N PHE A 52 5.83 -3.70 -10.10
CA PHE A 52 6.96 -3.06 -10.76
C PHE A 52 7.32 -1.72 -10.11
N THR A 53 6.30 -0.89 -9.83
CA THR A 53 6.48 0.37 -9.10
C THR A 53 7.02 0.12 -7.69
N TRP A 54 6.45 -0.85 -6.96
CA TRP A 54 6.95 -1.23 -5.64
C TRP A 54 8.42 -1.67 -5.68
N LEU A 55 8.80 -2.54 -6.61
CA LEU A 55 10.16 -3.07 -6.73
C LEU A 55 11.16 -1.97 -7.06
N THR A 56 10.79 -1.09 -7.99
CA THR A 56 11.61 0.06 -8.38
C THR A 56 11.89 0.96 -7.19
N LEU A 57 10.85 1.29 -6.41
CA LEU A 57 10.98 2.12 -5.22
C LEU A 57 11.74 1.39 -4.11
N MET A 58 11.50 0.10 -3.90
CA MET A 58 12.23 -0.71 -2.91
C MET A 58 13.74 -0.69 -3.19
N ILE A 59 14.16 -0.90 -4.43
CA ILE A 59 15.57 -0.84 -4.82
C ILE A 59 16.13 0.55 -4.56
N LEU A 60 15.42 1.61 -4.99
CA LEU A 60 15.85 2.99 -4.80
C LEU A 60 16.03 3.36 -3.32
N TRP A 61 15.06 2.99 -2.48
CA TRP A 61 15.08 3.32 -1.05
C TRP A 61 16.16 2.54 -0.30
N ARG A 62 16.33 1.25 -0.59
CA ARG A 62 17.38 0.44 0.03
C ARG A 62 18.77 0.87 -0.40
N PHE A 63 18.93 1.29 -1.66
CA PHE A 63 20.17 1.89 -2.12
C PHE A 63 20.48 3.20 -1.39
N GLY A 64 19.49 4.08 -1.25
CA GLY A 64 19.64 5.30 -0.44
C GLY A 64 20.00 5.03 1.02
N ARG A 65 19.37 4.01 1.63
CA ARG A 65 19.70 3.57 2.98
C ARG A 65 21.13 3.01 3.06
N PHE A 66 21.55 2.19 2.11
CA PHE A 66 22.91 1.66 2.04
C PHE A 66 23.94 2.79 2.03
N MET A 67 23.73 3.82 1.22
CA MET A 67 24.62 4.99 1.20
C MET A 67 24.64 5.76 2.53
N SER A 68 23.47 5.93 3.16
CA SER A 68 23.39 6.55 4.49
C SER A 68 24.17 5.76 5.54
N LEU A 69 24.05 4.43 5.52
CA LEU A 69 24.77 3.54 6.44
C LEU A 69 26.28 3.57 6.18
N ALA A 70 26.71 3.69 4.93
CA ALA A 70 28.12 3.87 4.58
C ALA A 70 28.69 5.19 5.15
N ASP A 71 27.86 6.23 5.26
CA ASP A 71 28.19 7.51 5.91
C ASP A 71 28.01 7.48 7.45
N GLY A 72 27.66 6.33 8.04
CA GLY A 72 27.46 6.16 9.49
C GLY A 72 26.12 6.69 10.03
N VAL A 73 25.16 6.98 9.17
CA VAL A 73 23.82 7.47 9.55
C VAL A 73 22.79 6.35 9.34
N ASP A 74 22.11 5.92 10.42
CA ASP A 74 21.01 4.96 10.30
C ASP A 74 19.71 5.66 9.88
N CYS A 75 19.32 5.45 8.62
CA CYS A 75 18.05 5.90 8.08
C CYS A 75 16.98 4.80 8.22
N PRO A 76 15.70 5.18 8.47
CA PRO A 76 14.61 4.21 8.56
C PRO A 76 14.38 3.49 7.22
N GLU A 77 14.03 2.19 7.28
CA GLU A 77 13.59 1.42 6.12
C GLU A 77 12.25 1.96 5.59
N ASN A 78 12.13 2.12 4.28
CA ASN A 78 10.96 2.73 3.64
C ASN A 78 9.97 1.74 3.07
N MET A 79 10.42 0.53 2.71
CA MET A 79 9.58 -0.50 2.09
C MET A 79 9.63 -1.76 2.96
N LEU A 80 8.75 -1.82 3.96
CA LEU A 80 8.78 -2.85 5.00
C LEU A 80 8.14 -4.18 4.58
N GLY A 81 7.39 -4.18 3.47
CA GLY A 81 6.79 -5.39 2.94
C GLY A 81 6.25 -5.20 1.53
N CYS A 82 5.86 -6.32 0.91
CA CYS A 82 5.30 -6.35 -0.43
C CYS A 82 3.84 -5.89 -0.46
N VAL A 83 3.41 -5.25 -1.55
CA VAL A 83 2.04 -4.73 -1.74
C VAL A 83 0.96 -5.76 -1.41
N THR A 84 1.16 -7.03 -1.78
CA THR A 84 0.20 -8.11 -1.59
C THR A 84 0.18 -8.72 -0.17
N PHE A 85 1.11 -8.34 0.70
CA PHE A 85 1.19 -8.89 2.05
C PHE A 85 0.19 -8.26 3.03
N PHE A 86 -0.54 -7.22 2.61
CA PHE A 86 -1.37 -6.40 3.49
C PHE A 86 -2.84 -6.54 3.17
N TYR A 87 -3.60 -7.09 4.11
CA TYR A 87 -5.04 -7.29 3.98
C TYR A 87 -5.86 -6.07 4.44
N THR A 88 -5.28 -5.18 5.26
CA THR A 88 -5.91 -3.91 5.63
C THR A 88 -5.33 -2.77 4.81
N PHE A 89 -6.22 -1.91 4.32
CA PHE A 89 -5.85 -0.82 3.43
C PHE A 89 -5.11 0.30 4.18
N GLU A 90 -5.48 0.56 5.44
CA GLU A 90 -4.73 1.46 6.32
C GLU A 90 -3.33 0.91 6.64
N ALA A 91 -3.17 -0.40 6.86
CA ALA A 91 -1.85 -0.95 7.18
C ALA A 91 -0.86 -0.76 6.04
N PHE A 92 -1.31 -0.89 4.79
CA PHE A 92 -0.49 -0.62 3.62
C PHE A 92 0.12 0.80 3.65
N TRP A 93 -0.67 1.83 3.98
CA TRP A 93 -0.17 3.21 4.03
C TRP A 93 0.79 3.49 5.19
N ARG A 94 0.75 2.69 6.26
CA ARG A 94 1.67 2.85 7.41
C ARG A 94 3.09 2.42 7.10
N ILE A 95 3.25 1.50 6.16
CA ILE A 95 4.50 0.83 5.83
C ILE A 95 5.06 1.23 4.46
N TRP A 96 4.19 1.64 3.54
CA TRP A 96 4.58 2.13 2.23
C TRP A 96 5.19 3.51 2.42
N HIS A 97 6.47 3.65 2.08
CA HIS A 97 7.24 4.86 2.39
C HIS A 97 7.16 5.23 3.87
N ALA A 98 7.60 4.32 4.75
CA ALA A 98 7.47 4.48 6.20
C ALA A 98 8.05 5.80 6.76
N SER A 99 9.16 6.31 6.19
CA SER A 99 9.70 7.64 6.57
C SER A 99 8.74 8.78 6.25
N MET A 100 8.09 8.74 5.09
CA MET A 100 7.07 9.72 4.70
C MET A 100 5.86 9.60 5.62
N ASN A 101 5.40 8.40 5.92
CA ASN A 101 4.33 8.19 6.89
C ASN A 101 4.67 8.81 8.27
N ARG A 102 5.89 8.59 8.79
CA ARG A 102 6.36 9.21 10.05
C ARG A 102 6.36 10.74 9.98
N PHE A 103 6.81 11.31 8.87
CA PHE A 103 6.78 12.76 8.64
C PHE A 103 5.34 13.29 8.65
N MET A 104 4.45 12.70 7.86
CA MET A 104 3.05 13.11 7.78
C MET A 104 2.34 12.98 9.12
N LEU A 105 2.61 11.90 9.87
CA LEU A 105 2.04 11.69 11.18
C LEU A 105 2.41 12.81 12.15
N ARG A 106 3.70 13.16 12.20
CA ARG A 106 4.23 14.17 13.13
C ARG A 106 3.82 15.60 12.77
N TYR A 107 3.86 15.95 11.49
CA TYR A 107 3.75 17.35 11.06
C TYR A 107 2.39 17.73 10.49
N LEU A 108 1.53 16.76 10.18
CA LEU A 108 0.22 17.02 9.58
C LEU A 108 -0.91 16.33 10.34
N TYR A 109 -0.87 15.00 10.46
CA TYR A 109 -1.96 14.22 11.04
C TYR A 109 -2.21 14.55 12.53
N VAL A 110 -1.17 14.53 13.37
CA VAL A 110 -1.30 14.82 14.81
C VAL A 110 -1.73 16.28 15.05
N PRO A 111 -1.09 17.30 14.43
CA PRO A 111 -1.51 18.70 14.61
C PRO A 111 -2.97 18.99 14.21
N VAL A 112 -3.51 18.31 13.20
CA VAL A 112 -4.91 18.49 12.75
C VAL A 112 -5.94 17.87 13.72
N GLY A 113 -5.49 16.98 14.61
CA GLY A 113 -6.33 16.35 15.64
C GLY A 113 -6.27 14.82 15.66
N GLY A 114 -5.40 14.22 14.85
CA GLY A 114 -5.08 12.79 14.86
C GLY A 114 -6.30 11.89 14.81
N LYS A 115 -6.32 10.86 15.67
CA LYS A 115 -7.39 9.85 15.71
C LYS A 115 -8.78 10.45 15.95
N LYS A 116 -8.89 11.51 16.78
CA LYS A 116 -10.18 12.15 17.12
C LYS A 116 -10.82 12.85 15.93
N ARG A 117 -10.00 13.42 15.03
CA ARG A 117 -10.44 14.10 13.81
C ARG A 117 -9.90 13.39 12.57
N SER A 118 -9.87 12.06 12.59
CA SER A 118 -9.29 11.26 11.50
C SER A 118 -10.02 11.47 10.17
N TRP A 119 -11.33 11.69 10.19
CA TRP A 119 -12.13 12.05 9.01
C TRP A 119 -11.69 13.34 8.33
N LEU A 120 -10.99 14.23 9.04
CA LEU A 120 -10.43 15.48 8.51
C LEU A 120 -8.92 15.32 8.23
N ALA A 121 -8.20 14.70 9.16
CA ALA A 121 -6.75 14.53 9.08
C ALA A 121 -6.33 13.61 7.92
N VAL A 122 -7.08 12.54 7.64
CA VAL A 122 -6.77 11.60 6.54
C VAL A 122 -6.89 12.30 5.17
N PRO A 123 -8.02 12.98 4.82
CA PRO A 123 -8.08 13.74 3.58
C PRO A 123 -7.02 14.83 3.47
N MET A 124 -6.66 15.51 4.55
CA MET A 124 -5.59 16.52 4.51
C MET A 124 -4.22 15.90 4.17
N VAL A 125 -3.89 14.75 4.76
CA VAL A 125 -2.62 14.06 4.46
C VAL A 125 -2.57 13.63 3.00
N PHE A 126 -3.60 12.95 2.50
CA PHE A 126 -3.63 12.54 1.09
C PHE A 126 -3.72 13.73 0.13
N GLY A 127 -4.39 14.81 0.52
CA GLY A 127 -4.43 16.05 -0.27
C GLY A 127 -3.05 16.71 -0.37
N PHE A 128 -2.27 16.71 0.72
CA PHE A 128 -0.89 17.19 0.70
C PHE A 128 0.01 16.30 -0.17
N VAL A 129 -0.13 14.98 -0.06
CA VAL A 129 0.64 14.03 -0.90
C VAL A 129 0.27 14.18 -2.38
N ALA A 130 -1.02 14.33 -2.70
CA ALA A 130 -1.48 14.61 -4.06
C ALA A 130 -0.90 15.92 -4.60
N TYR A 131 -0.90 16.99 -3.80
CA TYR A 131 -0.27 18.25 -4.15
C TYR A 131 1.24 18.10 -4.38
N TRP A 132 1.92 17.31 -3.55
CA TRP A 132 3.36 17.06 -3.68
C TRP A 132 3.71 16.28 -4.96
N HIS A 133 2.87 15.33 -5.36
CA HIS A 133 3.05 14.57 -6.61
C HIS A 133 2.58 15.33 -7.85
N GLU A 134 1.81 16.40 -7.70
CA GLU A 134 1.26 17.15 -8.82
C GLU A 134 2.38 17.85 -9.61
N SER A 135 2.63 17.35 -10.82
CA SER A 135 3.65 17.88 -11.73
C SER A 135 3.09 18.79 -12.83
N THR A 136 1.77 18.86 -13.00
CA THR A 136 1.10 19.46 -14.17
C THR A 136 0.06 20.54 -13.82
N GLY A 137 -0.40 20.56 -12.57
CA GLY A 137 -1.32 21.55 -12.01
C GLY A 137 -2.75 21.02 -11.81
N PHE A 138 -3.41 21.48 -10.74
CA PHE A 138 -4.74 21.02 -10.30
C PHE A 138 -5.84 21.08 -11.39
N LEU A 139 -5.77 22.05 -12.31
CA LEU A 139 -6.80 22.25 -13.35
C LEU A 139 -6.55 21.47 -14.65
N THR A 140 -5.32 21.07 -14.93
CA THR A 140 -4.96 20.47 -16.23
C THR A 140 -5.11 18.97 -16.20
N ARG A 141 -4.59 18.29 -15.17
CA ARG A 141 -4.61 16.81 -15.05
C ARG A 141 -4.71 16.35 -13.59
N PRO A 142 -5.91 16.34 -12.98
CA PRO A 142 -6.09 16.05 -11.55
C PRO A 142 -5.98 14.56 -11.19
N ALA A 143 -5.14 13.79 -11.88
CA ALA A 143 -4.98 12.34 -11.67
C ALA A 143 -4.51 12.03 -10.24
N TRP A 144 -3.54 12.80 -9.73
CA TRP A 144 -3.02 12.66 -8.37
C TRP A 144 -4.04 13.06 -7.30
N TYR A 145 -4.88 14.05 -7.58
CA TYR A 145 -5.96 14.45 -6.69
C TYR A 145 -7.09 13.41 -6.65
N ALA A 146 -7.43 12.81 -7.79
CA ALA A 146 -8.37 11.69 -7.84
C ALA A 146 -7.83 10.49 -7.05
N TRP A 147 -6.54 10.15 -7.24
CA TRP A 147 -5.86 9.13 -6.45
C TRP A 147 -5.90 9.45 -4.95
N GLY A 148 -5.54 10.68 -4.56
CA GLY A 148 -5.51 11.10 -3.15
C GLY A 148 -6.89 11.04 -2.51
N PHE A 149 -7.93 11.46 -3.24
CA PHE A 149 -9.31 11.38 -2.80
C PHE A 149 -9.77 9.94 -2.60
N LEU A 150 -9.53 9.04 -3.57
CA LEU A 150 -9.92 7.63 -3.47
C LEU A 150 -9.22 6.93 -2.30
N ASN A 151 -7.95 7.22 -2.07
CA ASN A 151 -7.21 6.68 -0.92
C ASN A 151 -7.71 7.24 0.41
N ALA A 152 -7.97 8.55 0.49
CA ALA A 152 -8.56 9.15 1.69
C ALA A 152 -9.94 8.56 2.01
N PHE A 153 -10.76 8.39 0.98
CA PHE A 153 -12.07 7.74 1.09
C PHE A 153 -11.93 6.31 1.59
N GLY A 154 -11.04 5.51 0.98
CA GLY A 154 -10.78 4.13 1.38
C GLY A 154 -10.38 3.96 2.84
N VAL A 155 -9.38 4.72 3.29
CA VAL A 155 -8.91 4.67 4.69
C VAL A 155 -10.02 5.11 5.64
N THR A 156 -10.78 6.15 5.29
CA THR A 156 -11.87 6.65 6.14
C THR A 156 -13.03 5.66 6.21
N ALA A 157 -13.39 5.05 5.07
CA ALA A 157 -14.44 4.05 4.96
C ALA A 157 -14.06 2.77 5.73
N GLU A 158 -12.84 2.28 5.57
CA GLU A 158 -12.33 1.12 6.33
C GLU A 158 -12.39 1.38 7.84
N LYS A 159 -11.95 2.57 8.30
CA LYS A 159 -12.04 2.95 9.71
C LYS A 159 -13.49 3.01 10.20
N ALA A 160 -14.39 3.60 9.42
CA ALA A 160 -15.80 3.69 9.78
C ALA A 160 -16.42 2.30 9.90
N LEU A 161 -16.19 1.43 8.91
CA LEU A 161 -16.67 0.04 8.87
C LEU A 161 -16.10 -0.79 10.02
N ALA A 162 -14.80 -0.67 10.31
CA ALA A 162 -14.18 -1.35 11.45
C ALA A 162 -14.80 -0.93 12.79
N THR A 163 -15.21 0.34 12.91
CA THR A 163 -15.79 0.88 14.15
C THR A 163 -17.23 0.43 14.36
N THR A 164 -18.04 0.35 13.30
CA THR A 164 -19.47 0.00 13.37
C THR A 164 -19.68 -1.50 13.23
N VAL A 165 -19.34 -2.05 12.08
CA VAL A 165 -19.57 -3.44 11.68
C VAL A 165 -18.48 -4.34 12.24
N GLY A 166 -17.23 -3.89 12.22
CA GLY A 166 -16.09 -4.69 12.70
C GLY A 166 -16.23 -5.12 14.15
N ARG A 167 -16.77 -4.26 15.04
CA ARG A 167 -17.03 -4.64 16.44
C ARG A 167 -18.13 -5.70 16.58
N GLN A 168 -19.18 -5.60 15.77
CA GLN A 168 -20.28 -6.58 15.79
C GLN A 168 -19.81 -7.93 15.25
N LEU A 169 -19.02 -7.91 14.17
CA LEU A 169 -18.43 -9.10 13.57
C LEU A 169 -17.41 -9.75 14.51
N ALA A 170 -16.54 -8.97 15.15
CA ALA A 170 -15.57 -9.49 16.12
C ALA A 170 -16.25 -10.13 17.34
N LYS A 171 -17.36 -9.53 17.81
CA LYS A 171 -18.18 -10.14 18.86
C LYS A 171 -18.81 -11.45 18.36
N GLY A 172 -19.40 -11.45 17.17
CA GLY A 172 -20.00 -12.65 16.58
C GLY A 172 -18.99 -13.77 16.36
N GLU A 173 -17.77 -13.43 15.94
CA GLU A 173 -16.65 -14.37 15.79
C GLU A 173 -16.23 -14.95 17.15
N ALA A 174 -16.11 -14.12 18.19
CA ALA A 174 -15.82 -14.57 19.56
C ALA A 174 -16.94 -15.46 20.13
N ASP A 175 -18.19 -15.20 19.75
CA ASP A 175 -19.37 -16.00 20.12
C ASP A 175 -19.50 -17.30 19.28
N GLY A 176 -18.58 -17.55 18.34
CA GLY A 176 -18.56 -18.76 17.49
C GLY A 176 -19.59 -18.74 16.35
N ASN A 177 -20.11 -17.58 15.98
CA ASN A 177 -21.05 -17.45 14.86
C ASN A 177 -20.33 -17.63 13.52
N TRP A 178 -20.55 -18.77 12.87
CA TRP A 178 -19.93 -19.09 11.59
C TRP A 178 -20.16 -18.04 10.49
N PHE A 179 -21.32 -17.36 10.47
CA PHE A 179 -21.59 -16.29 9.51
C PHE A 179 -20.66 -15.09 9.75
N ALA A 180 -20.41 -14.72 11.01
CA ALA A 180 -19.50 -13.65 11.35
C ALA A 180 -18.06 -14.00 10.93
N CYS A 181 -17.63 -15.24 11.16
CA CYS A 181 -16.32 -15.72 10.72
C CYS A 181 -16.14 -15.64 9.21
N ILE A 182 -17.17 -16.02 8.42
CA ILE A 182 -17.12 -15.89 6.96
C ILE A 182 -17.02 -14.43 6.53
N LEU A 183 -17.80 -13.53 7.14
CA LEU A 183 -17.76 -12.12 6.78
C LEU A 183 -16.42 -11.46 7.14
N VAL A 184 -15.81 -11.81 8.28
CA VAL A 184 -14.46 -11.38 8.65
C VAL A 184 -13.44 -11.92 7.65
N PHE A 185 -13.51 -13.21 7.32
CA PHE A 185 -12.63 -13.85 6.33
C PHE A 185 -12.71 -13.14 4.97
N LEU A 186 -13.90 -12.96 4.40
CA LEU A 186 -14.09 -12.29 3.12
C LEU A 186 -13.66 -10.82 3.16
N GLY A 187 -13.88 -10.15 4.30
CA GLY A 187 -13.46 -8.77 4.51
C GLY A 187 -11.95 -8.55 4.33
N LYS A 188 -11.12 -9.51 4.74
CA LYS A 188 -9.65 -9.44 4.57
C LYS A 188 -9.22 -9.38 3.09
N GLY A 189 -9.99 -9.95 2.18
CA GLY A 189 -9.68 -9.96 0.74
C GLY A 189 -10.03 -8.67 0.00
N VAL A 190 -10.87 -7.80 0.60
CA VAL A 190 -11.36 -6.58 -0.05
C VAL A 190 -10.29 -5.47 -0.11
N GLY A 191 -9.48 -5.34 0.93
CA GLY A 191 -8.44 -4.30 1.04
C GLY A 191 -7.45 -4.29 -0.14
N PRO A 192 -6.79 -5.42 -0.46
CA PRO A 192 -5.88 -5.52 -1.61
C PRO A 192 -6.53 -5.18 -2.96
N ILE A 193 -7.77 -5.62 -3.17
CA ILE A 193 -8.51 -5.34 -4.41
C ILE A 193 -8.77 -3.84 -4.53
N PHE A 194 -9.23 -3.23 -3.44
CA PHE A 194 -9.44 -1.80 -3.39
C PHE A 194 -8.13 -1.05 -3.64
N LEU A 195 -7.01 -1.50 -3.06
CA LEU A 195 -5.68 -0.94 -3.31
C LEU A 195 -5.27 -0.98 -4.78
N ILE A 196 -5.54 -2.08 -5.48
CA ILE A 196 -5.27 -2.17 -6.92
C ILE A 196 -6.11 -1.14 -7.69
N LEU A 197 -7.40 -1.05 -7.38
CA LEU A 197 -8.33 -0.17 -8.09
C LEU A 197 -8.08 1.33 -7.82
N VAL A 198 -7.71 1.73 -6.61
CA VAL A 198 -7.44 3.15 -6.30
C VAL A 198 -6.16 3.69 -6.91
N ASN A 199 -5.26 2.81 -7.35
CA ASN A 199 -4.01 3.22 -8.01
C ASN A 199 -4.16 3.46 -9.52
N VAL A 200 -5.31 3.09 -10.11
CA VAL A 200 -5.61 3.32 -11.53
C VAL A 200 -5.41 4.79 -11.95
N PRO A 201 -5.86 5.82 -11.20
CA PRO A 201 -5.63 7.23 -11.56
C PRO A 201 -4.16 7.61 -11.65
N ALA A 202 -3.32 7.08 -10.75
CA ALA A 202 -1.89 7.35 -10.75
C ALA A 202 -1.14 6.59 -11.86
N ILE A 203 -1.73 5.52 -12.42
CA ILE A 203 -1.10 4.69 -13.46
C ILE A 203 -1.54 5.12 -14.86
N PHE A 204 -2.84 5.34 -15.07
CA PHE A 204 -3.42 5.60 -16.39
C PHE A 204 -3.86 7.06 -16.60
N TYR A 205 -3.74 7.93 -15.60
CA TYR A 205 -4.03 9.37 -15.70
C TYR A 205 -5.40 9.65 -16.36
N GLU A 206 -5.42 10.22 -17.57
CA GLU A 206 -6.63 10.59 -18.31
C GLU A 206 -7.48 9.37 -18.71
N ASN A 207 -6.86 8.22 -18.90
CA ASN A 207 -7.50 6.99 -19.35
C ASN A 207 -8.16 6.17 -18.22
N SER A 208 -8.04 6.64 -16.97
CA SER A 208 -8.52 5.93 -15.78
C SER A 208 -10.03 5.71 -15.77
N TRP A 209 -10.81 6.67 -16.27
CA TRP A 209 -12.26 6.51 -16.35
C TRP A 209 -12.66 5.40 -17.33
N LYS A 210 -12.01 5.33 -18.49
CA LYS A 210 -12.24 4.27 -19.48
C LYS A 210 -11.88 2.90 -18.92
N PHE A 211 -10.78 2.81 -18.16
CA PHE A 211 -10.44 1.58 -17.44
C PHE A 211 -11.56 1.15 -16.51
N TYR A 212 -12.09 2.04 -15.66
CA TYR A 212 -13.19 1.67 -14.76
C TYR A 212 -14.45 1.25 -15.50
N VAL A 213 -14.82 1.98 -16.55
CA VAL A 213 -15.98 1.65 -17.38
C VAL A 213 -15.80 0.29 -18.03
N SER A 214 -14.66 0.02 -18.66
CA SER A 214 -14.37 -1.29 -19.29
C SER A 214 -14.31 -2.41 -18.25
N PHE A 215 -13.73 -2.15 -17.07
CA PHE A 215 -13.63 -3.11 -15.98
C PHE A 215 -15.01 -3.48 -15.40
N PHE A 216 -15.89 -2.51 -15.17
CA PHE A 216 -17.20 -2.76 -14.52
C PHE A 216 -18.33 -3.09 -15.51
N ASN A 217 -18.26 -2.68 -16.78
CA ASN A 217 -19.30 -2.96 -17.77
C ASN A 217 -19.31 -4.41 -18.29
N ARG A 218 -18.31 -5.22 -17.95
CA ARG A 218 -18.25 -6.66 -18.33
C ARG A 218 -19.18 -7.55 -17.50
N GLY A 219 -19.91 -6.97 -16.54
CA GLY A 219 -20.99 -7.62 -15.82
C GLY A 219 -20.52 -8.86 -15.05
N TRP A 220 -20.92 -10.05 -15.52
CA TRP A 220 -20.66 -11.31 -14.83
C TRP A 220 -19.17 -11.67 -14.75
N GLU A 221 -18.37 -11.36 -15.78
CA GLU A 221 -16.94 -11.66 -15.79
C GLU A 221 -16.21 -10.92 -14.66
N THR A 222 -16.56 -9.64 -14.46
CA THR A 222 -16.03 -8.82 -13.37
C THR A 222 -16.42 -9.39 -12.02
N ALA A 223 -17.66 -9.84 -11.87
CA ALA A 223 -18.11 -10.47 -10.63
C ALA A 223 -17.32 -11.75 -10.32
N VAL A 224 -17.10 -12.62 -11.31
CA VAL A 224 -16.30 -13.84 -11.17
C VAL A 224 -14.85 -13.53 -10.78
N LEU A 225 -14.24 -12.54 -11.45
CA LEU A 225 -12.90 -12.08 -11.11
C LEU A 225 -12.85 -11.58 -9.66
N LEU A 226 -13.71 -10.64 -9.29
CA LEU A 226 -13.72 -10.05 -7.94
C LEU A 226 -13.93 -11.10 -6.86
N TRP A 227 -14.84 -12.06 -7.06
CA TRP A 227 -15.03 -13.17 -6.12
C TRP A 227 -13.80 -14.06 -5.99
N THR A 228 -13.15 -14.37 -7.12
CA THR A 228 -11.92 -15.17 -7.12
C THR A 228 -10.80 -14.43 -6.39
N LEU A 229 -10.67 -13.13 -6.61
CA LEU A 229 -9.68 -12.29 -5.92
C LEU A 229 -9.97 -12.18 -4.42
N VAL A 230 -11.23 -11.99 -4.01
CA VAL A 230 -11.59 -11.93 -2.60
C VAL A 230 -11.19 -13.24 -1.92
N LEU A 231 -11.56 -14.38 -2.49
CA LEU A 231 -11.19 -15.68 -1.92
C LEU A 231 -9.67 -15.86 -1.87
N THR A 232 -8.96 -15.52 -2.94
CA THR A 232 -7.50 -15.66 -3.01
C THR A 232 -6.81 -14.80 -1.96
N PHE A 233 -7.12 -13.50 -1.89
CA PHE A 233 -6.51 -12.59 -0.93
C PHE A 233 -6.93 -12.88 0.50
N SER A 234 -8.16 -13.35 0.74
CA SER A 234 -8.58 -13.80 2.07
C SER A 234 -7.79 -15.03 2.52
N CYS A 235 -7.57 -16.02 1.64
CA CYS A 235 -6.70 -17.16 1.93
C CYS A 235 -5.26 -16.71 2.20
N THR A 236 -4.71 -15.80 1.40
CA THR A 236 -3.39 -15.21 1.64
C THR A 236 -3.34 -14.51 2.99
N ALA A 237 -4.36 -13.74 3.36
CA ALA A 237 -4.40 -13.03 4.63
C ALA A 237 -4.38 -13.99 5.83
N VAL A 238 -5.13 -15.11 5.75
CA VAL A 238 -5.11 -16.16 6.79
C VAL A 238 -3.73 -16.80 6.90
N LEU A 239 -3.08 -17.11 5.77
CA LEU A 239 -1.71 -17.64 5.77
C LEU A 239 -0.73 -16.64 6.41
N VAL A 240 -0.83 -15.36 6.05
CA VAL A 240 0.01 -14.30 6.59
C VAL A 240 -0.21 -14.16 8.11
N ASP A 241 -1.46 -14.15 8.57
CA ASP A 241 -1.75 -14.10 10.00
C ASP A 241 -1.18 -15.32 10.74
N ALA A 242 -1.29 -16.53 10.18
CA ALA A 242 -0.71 -17.73 10.74
C ALA A 242 0.83 -17.63 10.88
N PHE A 243 1.52 -17.15 9.85
CA PHE A 243 2.97 -16.94 9.92
C PHE A 243 3.36 -15.87 10.95
N ARG A 244 2.57 -14.80 11.08
CA ARG A 244 2.81 -13.75 12.08
C ARG A 244 2.60 -14.25 13.51
N GLU A 245 1.62 -15.13 13.72
CA GLU A 245 1.40 -15.78 15.01
C GLU A 245 2.58 -16.69 15.38
N GLU A 246 3.16 -17.41 14.41
CA GLU A 246 4.37 -18.22 14.63
C GLU A 246 5.59 -17.35 15.02
N GLU A 247 5.83 -16.24 14.33
CA GLU A 247 6.93 -15.32 14.64
C GLU A 247 6.79 -14.64 16.01
N THR A 248 5.56 -14.37 16.45
CA THR A 248 5.27 -13.68 17.72
C THR A 248 5.05 -14.62 18.90
N SER A 249 4.86 -15.92 18.65
CA SER A 249 4.74 -16.94 19.69
C SER A 249 6.11 -17.23 20.32
N PRO A 250 6.26 -17.19 21.66
CA PRO A 250 7.55 -17.33 22.34
C PRO A 250 8.07 -18.78 22.37
N ARG A 251 8.11 -19.51 21.25
CA ARG A 251 8.66 -20.88 21.18
C ARG A 251 9.89 -21.01 20.29
N ARG A 252 11.02 -21.07 21.02
CA ARG A 252 12.31 -21.70 20.74
C ARG A 252 13.19 -21.04 19.67
N ALA A 253 14.40 -20.73 20.14
CA ALA A 253 15.58 -20.36 19.39
C ALA A 253 15.66 -21.05 18.00
N PRO A 254 16.13 -20.34 16.97
CA PRO A 254 16.25 -20.90 15.63
C PRO A 254 17.06 -22.21 15.67
N LEU A 255 16.55 -23.24 15.02
CA LEU A 255 17.31 -24.44 14.65
C LEU A 255 18.32 -24.09 13.55
N THR A 256 19.28 -23.23 13.86
CA THR A 256 20.49 -23.03 13.05
C THR A 256 21.65 -22.76 14.00
N SER A 257 22.49 -23.79 14.17
CA SER A 257 23.82 -23.62 14.71
C SER A 257 24.65 -22.70 13.80
N ALA A 258 24.83 -21.43 14.16
CA ALA A 258 25.98 -20.63 13.72
C ALA A 258 26.13 -19.33 14.52
N ARG A 259 27.20 -19.29 15.33
CA ARG A 259 27.83 -18.13 16.01
C ARG A 259 26.97 -17.33 16.99
N SER A 260 27.31 -17.49 18.27
CA SER A 260 27.03 -16.55 19.34
C SER A 260 27.51 -15.14 18.95
N VAL A 261 26.57 -14.24 18.73
CA VAL A 261 26.80 -12.79 18.72
C VAL A 261 27.03 -12.36 20.18
N PRO A 262 28.06 -11.55 20.48
CA PRO A 262 28.32 -11.09 21.85
C PRO A 262 27.12 -10.32 22.44
N ASP A 263 26.84 -10.55 23.72
CA ASP A 263 25.63 -10.10 24.42
C ASP A 263 25.37 -8.58 24.35
N GLU A 264 26.40 -7.76 24.14
CA GLU A 264 26.26 -6.30 23.96
C GLU A 264 25.49 -5.88 22.70
N LEU A 265 25.49 -6.70 21.64
CA LEU A 265 24.75 -6.39 20.41
C LEU A 265 23.29 -6.87 20.46
N ALA A 266 22.99 -7.86 21.31
CA ALA A 266 21.63 -8.38 21.49
C ALA A 266 20.71 -7.39 22.23
N GLU A 267 21.26 -6.61 23.17
CA GLU A 267 20.50 -5.56 23.87
C GLU A 267 20.12 -4.38 22.95
N LEU A 268 20.95 -4.08 21.94
CA LEU A 268 20.66 -3.04 20.95
C LEU A 268 19.58 -3.47 19.94
N GLU A 269 19.55 -4.74 19.54
CA GLU A 269 18.48 -5.26 18.67
C GLU A 269 17.13 -5.31 19.39
N LEU A 270 17.12 -5.70 20.67
CA LEU A 270 15.92 -5.70 21.52
C LEU A 270 15.31 -4.31 21.65
N GLN A 271 16.12 -3.27 21.91
CA GLN A 271 15.64 -1.89 21.97
C GLN A 271 15.09 -1.37 20.62
N SER A 272 15.62 -1.86 19.50
CA SER A 272 15.09 -1.50 18.17
C SER A 272 13.73 -2.16 17.87
N SER A 273 13.55 -3.40 18.33
CA SER A 273 12.37 -4.24 18.05
C SER A 273 11.12 -3.81 18.82
N GLU A 274 11.26 -3.34 20.07
CA GLU A 274 10.14 -2.86 20.89
C GLU A 274 9.45 -1.61 20.31
N SER A 275 10.13 -0.86 19.43
CA SER A 275 9.56 0.30 18.74
C SER A 275 8.56 -0.04 17.62
N TRP A 276 8.52 -1.31 17.18
CA TRP A 276 7.67 -1.77 16.07
C TRP A 276 6.31 -2.32 16.53
N HIS A 277 6.21 -2.77 17.78
CA HIS A 277 4.97 -3.29 18.35
C HIS A 277 4.15 -2.17 19.02
N GLY A 278 3.66 -1.26 18.19
CA GLY A 278 2.62 -0.30 18.59
C GLY A 278 1.27 -1.01 18.77
N ARG A 279 0.81 -1.09 20.03
CA ARG A 279 -0.58 -1.39 20.41
C ARG A 279 -1.60 -0.52 19.69
#